data_AF-A0A8S2LUF4-F1
#
_entry.id   AF-A0A8S2LUF4-F1
#
_cell.length_a   1.000
_cell.length_b   1.000
_cell.length_c   1.000
_cell.angle_alpha   90.00
_cell.angle_beta   90.00
_cell.angle_gamma   90.00
#
_symmetry.space_group_name_H-M   'P 1'
#
loop_
_entity.id
_entity.type
_entity.pdbx_description
1 polymer ?
#
loop_
_entity_poly.entity_id
_entity_poly.type
_entity_poly.pdbx_seq_one_letter_code
_entity_poly.pdbx_strand_id
1 'polypeptide(L)'
;MLDYILVNRKFRNSIQDVRVHRGATGGIGTDHHLSRAKVRLHLKCRKKTTETGRLKLDYEKLNNEKLVAEFQTELLKHRNNTQENNRDLSVNEKFTQFADYIREHSKEYFIKDQKYQKNTKEWFTHEIADIVD
;
A
#
# COMPACT_ATOMS: atom_id res chain seq x y z
N MET A 1 -0.12 -23.40 -27.36
CA MET A 1 -0.89 -22.87 -26.21
C MET A 1 0.09 -22.75 -25.06
N LEU A 2 0.37 -21.54 -24.60
CA LEU A 2 1.39 -21.25 -23.56
C LEU A 2 0.75 -20.80 -22.23
N ASP A 3 -0.56 -20.56 -22.22
CA ASP A 3 -1.29 -20.05 -21.07
C ASP A 3 -1.90 -21.21 -20.26
N TYR A 4 -1.65 -21.23 -18.95
CA TYR A 4 -2.13 -22.27 -18.03
C TYR A 4 -2.75 -21.66 -16.78
N ILE A 5 -3.88 -22.21 -16.35
CA ILE A 5 -4.50 -21.88 -15.06
C ILE A 5 -4.15 -23.00 -14.07
N LEU A 6 -3.15 -22.74 -13.22
CA LEU A 6 -2.72 -23.69 -12.21
C LEU A 6 -3.57 -23.55 -10.95
N VAL A 7 -4.17 -24.67 -10.53
CA VAL A 7 -5.07 -24.71 -9.37
C VAL A 7 -4.51 -25.73 -8.38
N ASN A 8 -4.48 -25.36 -7.09
CA ASN A 8 -4.10 -26.31 -6.05
C ASN A 8 -5.04 -27.53 -6.10
N ARG A 9 -4.47 -28.75 -6.03
CA ARG A 9 -5.21 -30.01 -6.09
C ARG A 9 -6.43 -30.03 -5.15
N LYS A 10 -6.34 -29.40 -3.97
CA LYS A 10 -7.45 -29.32 -3.00
C LYS A 10 -8.67 -28.53 -3.49
N PHE A 11 -8.49 -27.62 -4.44
CA PHE A 11 -9.54 -26.78 -5.03
C PHE A 11 -9.90 -27.18 -6.45
N ARG A 12 -9.38 -28.31 -6.97
CA ARG A 12 -9.66 -28.75 -8.34
C ARG A 12 -11.16 -28.91 -8.62
N ASN A 13 -11.92 -29.36 -7.61
CA ASN A 13 -13.38 -29.54 -7.69
C ASN A 13 -14.17 -28.23 -7.52
N SER A 14 -13.48 -27.13 -7.20
CA SER A 14 -14.10 -25.79 -7.11
C SER A 14 -14.14 -25.09 -8.46
N ILE A 15 -13.41 -25.59 -9.46
CA ILE A 15 -13.42 -25.05 -10.82
C ILE A 15 -14.73 -25.48 -11.51
N GLN A 16 -15.51 -24.50 -11.95
CA GLN A 16 -16.79 -24.71 -12.63
C GLN A 16 -16.65 -24.67 -14.15
N ASP A 17 -15.78 -23.80 -14.67
CA ASP A 17 -15.61 -23.58 -16.10
C ASP A 17 -14.23 -22.99 -16.39
N VAL A 18 -13.64 -23.33 -17.54
CA VAL A 18 -12.38 -22.76 -18.04
C VAL A 18 -12.51 -22.52 -19.54
N ARG A 19 -12.32 -21.27 -19.98
CA ARG A 19 -12.45 -20.87 -21.38
C ARG A 19 -11.29 -20.02 -21.84
N VAL A 20 -11.00 -20.10 -23.14
CA VAL A 20 -10.07 -19.21 -23.82
C VAL A 20 -10.85 -18.47 -24.90
N HIS A 21 -10.87 -17.15 -24.82
CA HIS A 21 -11.56 -16.28 -25.77
C HIS A 21 -10.57 -15.84 -26.84
N ARG A 22 -10.79 -16.32 -28.07
CA ARG A 22 -9.95 -16.02 -29.24
C ARG A 22 -10.47 -14.76 -29.94
N GLY A 23 -9.58 -13.80 -30.19
CA GLY A 23 -9.91 -12.52 -30.84
C GLY A 23 -9.34 -11.33 -30.06
N ALA A 24 -9.40 -10.13 -30.66
CA ALA A 24 -9.07 -8.90 -29.95
C ALA A 24 -10.08 -8.71 -28.81
N THR A 25 -9.62 -8.91 -27.57
CA THR A 25 -10.48 -8.82 -26.39
C THR A 25 -10.34 -7.43 -25.79
N GLY A 26 -11.17 -6.49 -26.28
CA GLY A 26 -11.19 -5.10 -25.86
C GLY A 26 -9.83 -4.37 -26.02
N GLY A 27 -9.44 -3.58 -25.03
CA GLY A 27 -8.20 -2.79 -25.01
C GLY A 27 -6.90 -3.58 -24.76
N ILE A 28 -6.96 -4.92 -24.73
CA ILE A 28 -5.80 -5.78 -24.51
C ILE A 28 -5.10 -5.99 -25.85
N GLY A 29 -4.13 -5.13 -26.16
CA GLY A 29 -3.29 -5.21 -27.36
C GLY A 29 -2.14 -6.22 -27.26
N THR A 30 -2.36 -7.39 -26.66
CA THR A 30 -1.34 -8.45 -26.55
C THR A 30 -1.55 -9.53 -27.62
N ASP A 31 -0.50 -10.28 -27.90
CA ASP A 31 -0.50 -11.46 -28.76
C ASP A 31 -1.07 -12.72 -28.06
N HIS A 32 -1.47 -12.61 -26.80
CA HIS A 32 -2.07 -13.67 -26.00
C HIS A 32 -3.60 -13.61 -26.02
N HIS A 33 -4.25 -14.78 -25.88
CA HIS A 33 -5.70 -14.87 -25.77
C HIS A 33 -6.16 -14.71 -24.31
N LEU A 34 -7.32 -14.10 -24.11
CA LEU A 34 -7.92 -14.00 -22.76
C LEU A 34 -8.33 -15.39 -22.27
N SER A 35 -7.79 -15.80 -21.12
CA SER A 35 -8.15 -17.06 -20.45
C SER A 35 -8.96 -16.77 -19.18
N ARG A 36 -10.16 -17.38 -19.06
CA ARG A 36 -11.09 -17.26 -17.93
C ARG A 36 -11.18 -18.60 -17.19
N ALA A 37 -11.19 -18.56 -15.86
CA ALA A 37 -11.69 -19.66 -15.04
C ALA A 37 -12.79 -19.18 -14.08
N LYS A 38 -13.93 -19.89 -14.06
CA LYS A 38 -15.00 -19.69 -13.08
C LYS A 38 -14.76 -20.61 -11.89
N VAL A 39 -14.63 -20.05 -10.69
CA VAL A 39 -14.29 -20.81 -9.48
C VAL A 39 -15.28 -20.53 -8.35
N ARG A 40 -15.80 -21.57 -7.73
CA ARG A 40 -16.66 -21.49 -6.55
C ARG A 40 -15.83 -21.61 -5.27
N LEU A 41 -15.57 -20.47 -4.62
CA LEU A 41 -14.81 -20.40 -3.36
C LEU A 41 -15.61 -19.72 -2.26
N HIS A 42 -15.52 -20.26 -1.04
CA HIS A 42 -15.96 -19.56 0.17
C HIS A 42 -14.75 -18.87 0.79
N LEU A 43 -14.62 -17.56 0.55
CA LEU A 43 -13.53 -16.76 1.11
C LEU A 43 -13.94 -16.19 2.46
N LYS A 44 -13.17 -16.48 3.50
CA LYS A 44 -13.27 -15.72 4.76
C LYS A 44 -12.48 -14.44 4.61
N CYS A 45 -13.13 -13.29 4.76
CA CYS A 45 -12.44 -12.02 4.85
C CYS A 45 -11.62 -12.02 6.15
N ARG A 46 -10.31 -12.28 6.04
CA ARG A 46 -9.39 -11.94 7.11
C ARG A 46 -9.22 -10.43 7.02
N LYS A 47 -9.74 -9.70 8.01
CA LYS A 47 -9.27 -8.32 8.24
C LYS A 47 -7.76 -8.44 8.30
N LYS A 48 -7.04 -7.74 7.42
CA LYS A 48 -5.61 -7.57 7.61
C LYS A 48 -5.51 -7.08 9.05
N THR A 49 -4.87 -7.86 9.93
CA THR A 49 -4.33 -7.27 11.15
C THR A 49 -3.63 -6.04 10.63
N THR A 50 -4.05 -4.86 11.09
CA THR A 50 -3.34 -3.63 10.77
C THR A 50 -1.90 -3.97 11.08
N GLU A 51 -1.11 -4.25 10.03
CA GLU A 51 0.33 -4.28 10.16
C GLU A 51 0.61 -3.00 10.91
N THR A 52 1.35 -3.08 12.01
CA THR A 52 1.89 -1.94 12.72
C THR A 52 2.62 -1.11 11.67
N GLY A 53 1.85 -0.24 11.04
CA GLY A 53 2.10 0.13 9.66
C GLY A 53 3.32 1.00 9.71
N ARG A 54 4.41 0.56 9.09
CA ARG A 54 5.56 1.43 8.86
C ARG A 54 5.01 2.78 8.41
N LEU A 55 5.37 3.84 9.14
CA LEU A 55 4.91 5.18 8.79
C LEU A 55 5.25 5.41 7.32
N LYS A 56 4.21 5.66 6.52
CA LYS A 56 4.39 6.02 5.11
C LYS A 56 4.63 7.51 5.05
N LEU A 57 5.90 7.88 5.21
CA LEU A 57 6.34 9.25 5.05
C LEU A 57 6.61 9.55 3.57
N ASP A 58 6.41 10.80 3.20
CA ASP A 58 6.73 11.36 1.91
C ASP A 58 8.14 11.93 1.93
N TYR A 59 9.11 11.11 1.51
CA TYR A 59 10.51 11.52 1.47
C TYR A 59 10.76 12.64 0.46
N GLU A 60 9.87 12.86 -0.52
CA GLU A 60 10.03 13.96 -1.48
C GLU A 60 9.88 15.33 -0.81
N LYS A 61 9.08 15.41 0.26
CA LYS A 61 8.93 16.63 1.08
C LYS A 61 10.22 17.02 1.79
N LEU A 62 11.20 16.12 1.94
CA LEU A 62 12.53 16.46 2.48
C LEU A 62 13.36 17.33 1.53
N ASN A 63 13.01 17.40 0.25
CA ASN A 63 13.65 18.31 -0.70
C ASN A 63 13.20 19.76 -0.48
N ASN A 64 12.15 20.00 0.29
CA ASN A 64 11.69 21.35 0.63
C ASN A 64 12.46 21.87 1.86
N GLU A 65 13.51 22.66 1.62
CA GLU A 65 14.37 23.22 2.66
C GLU A 65 13.62 24.02 3.72
N LYS A 66 12.54 24.74 3.35
CA LYS A 66 11.73 25.51 4.30
C LYS A 66 11.01 24.60 5.28
N LEU A 67 10.38 23.55 4.77
CA LEU A 67 9.63 22.57 5.56
C LEU A 67 10.58 21.80 6.50
N VAL A 68 11.79 21.48 6.03
CA VAL A 68 12.84 20.87 6.86
C VAL A 68 13.29 21.82 7.97
N ALA A 69 13.50 23.11 7.67
CA ALA A 69 13.92 24.10 8.67
C ALA A 69 12.85 24.33 9.75
N GLU A 70 11.57 24.37 9.38
CA GLU A 70 10.44 24.46 10.31
C GLU A 70 10.41 23.26 11.26
N PHE A 71 10.50 22.04 10.70
CA PHE A 71 10.54 20.81 11.50
C PHE A 71 11.75 20.75 12.43
N GLN A 72 12.94 21.15 11.97
CA GLN A 72 14.13 21.21 12.82
C GLN A 72 13.95 22.18 13.99
N THR A 73 13.37 23.36 13.73
CA THR A 73 13.13 24.38 14.75
C THR A 73 12.14 23.89 15.80
N GLU A 74 11.12 23.15 15.38
CA GLU A 74 10.15 22.48 16.24
C GLU A 74 10.84 21.44 17.15
N LEU A 75 11.62 20.52 16.58
CA LEU A 75 12.39 19.53 17.36
C LEU A 75 13.36 20.16 18.36
N LEU A 76 14.01 21.27 17.99
CA LEU A 76 14.90 22.03 18.87
C LEU A 76 14.16 22.62 20.06
N LYS A 77 12.97 23.19 19.85
CA LYS A 77 12.12 23.71 20.94
C LYS A 77 11.70 22.58 21.88
N HIS A 78 11.24 21.45 21.33
CA HIS A 78 10.84 20.30 22.13
C HIS A 78 12.01 19.76 22.96
N ARG A 79 13.19 19.57 22.35
CA ARG A 79 14.39 19.09 23.06
C ARG A 79 14.74 19.97 24.26
N ASN A 80 14.73 21.29 24.07
CA ASN A 80 15.08 22.21 25.14
C ASN A 80 14.05 22.17 26.28
N ASN A 81 12.75 22.09 25.95
CA ASN A 81 11.67 21.98 26.94
C ASN A 81 11.73 20.64 27.73
N THR A 82 12.04 19.53 27.05
CA THR A 82 12.18 18.21 27.67
C THR A 82 13.41 18.11 28.58
N GLN A 83 14.50 18.81 28.26
CA GLN A 83 15.69 18.91 29.12
C GLN A 83 15.40 19.62 30.45
N GLU A 84 14.52 20.63 30.45
CA GLU A 84 14.16 21.37 31.66
C GLU A 84 13.22 20.58 32.59
N ASN A 85 12.25 19.85 32.02
CA ASN A 85 11.22 19.17 32.80
C ASN A 85 11.59 17.75 33.30
N ASN A 86 12.53 17.06 32.64
CA ASN A 86 12.79 15.63 32.89
C ASN A 86 14.20 15.35 33.43
N ARG A 87 14.67 16.10 34.43
CA ARG A 87 16.02 15.91 35.00
C ARG A 87 16.22 14.50 35.56
N ASP A 88 15.18 13.92 36.17
CA ASP A 88 15.24 12.64 36.88
C ASP A 88 15.04 11.39 36.00
N LEU A 89 14.70 11.56 34.70
CA LEU A 89 14.55 10.41 33.80
C LEU A 89 15.90 9.83 33.36
N SER A 90 15.93 8.52 33.18
CA SER A 90 17.07 7.82 32.59
C SER A 90 17.28 8.25 31.14
N VAL A 91 18.51 8.05 30.64
CA VAL A 91 18.85 8.34 29.24
C VAL A 91 17.95 7.58 28.27
N ASN A 92 17.58 6.34 28.62
CA ASN A 92 16.77 5.48 27.76
C ASN A 92 15.31 5.99 27.67
N GLU A 93 14.76 6.48 28.77
CA GLU A 93 13.41 7.09 28.79
C GLU A 93 13.39 8.40 28.01
N LYS A 94 14.42 9.24 28.17
CA LYS A 94 14.59 10.49 27.39
C LYS A 94 14.66 10.20 25.89
N PHE A 95 15.44 9.19 25.49
CA PHE A 95 15.54 8.76 24.10
C PHE A 95 14.21 8.23 23.57
N THR A 96 13.49 7.42 24.35
CA THR A 96 12.20 6.85 23.94
C THR A 96 11.17 7.96 23.70
N GLN A 97 11.06 8.92 24.63
CA GLN A 97 10.16 10.07 24.47
C GLN A 97 10.49 10.90 23.22
N PHE A 98 11.78 11.16 22.99
CA PHE A 98 12.22 11.92 21.82
C PHE A 98 11.93 11.17 20.50
N ALA A 99 12.20 9.86 20.46
CA ALA A 99 11.93 9.03 19.28
C ALA A 99 10.43 8.92 18.99
N ASP A 100 9.60 8.84 20.02
CA ASP A 100 8.15 8.82 19.89
C ASP A 100 7.62 10.17 19.42
N TYR A 101 8.16 11.27 19.96
CA TYR A 101 7.85 12.63 19.54
C TYR A 101 8.14 12.86 18.05
N ILE A 102 9.34 12.50 17.59
CA ILE A 102 9.71 12.57 16.17
C ILE A 102 8.72 11.76 15.33
N ARG A 103 8.40 10.54 15.76
CA ARG A 103 7.52 9.64 15.00
C ARG A 103 6.10 10.20 14.88
N GLU A 104 5.62 10.87 15.91
CA GLU A 104 4.31 11.50 15.93
C GLU A 104 4.28 12.75 15.04
N HIS A 105 5.21 13.69 15.26
CA HIS A 105 5.22 14.97 14.56
C HIS A 105 5.67 14.85 13.10
N SER A 106 6.49 13.85 12.76
CA SER A 106 6.84 13.57 11.36
C SER A 106 5.60 13.30 10.49
N LYS A 107 4.47 12.90 11.07
CA LYS A 107 3.22 12.73 10.33
C LYS A 107 2.69 14.06 9.82
N GLU A 108 2.72 15.10 10.65
CA GLU A 108 2.17 16.42 10.29
C GLU A 108 2.92 17.04 9.13
N TYR A 109 4.24 16.89 9.11
CA TYR A 109 5.12 17.49 8.09
C TYR A 109 5.28 16.58 6.85
N PHE A 110 5.31 15.26 7.03
CA PHE A 110 5.72 14.32 5.98
C PHE A 110 4.68 13.24 5.67
N ILE A 111 3.39 13.39 6.01
CA ILE A 111 2.35 12.48 5.49
C ILE A 111 2.32 12.58 3.95
N LYS A 112 2.18 11.42 3.28
CA LYS A 112 1.81 11.37 1.87
C LYS A 112 0.38 11.88 1.69
N ASP A 113 0.26 13.08 1.14
CA ASP A 113 -1.02 13.61 0.69
C ASP A 113 -1.45 12.79 -0.53
N GLN A 114 -2.56 12.07 -0.38
CA GLN A 114 -3.17 11.17 -1.36
C GLN A 114 -2.50 9.81 -1.62
N LYS A 115 -3.39 8.83 -1.79
CA LYS A 115 -3.09 7.56 -2.47
C LYS A 115 -2.69 7.92 -3.89
N TYR A 116 -1.41 7.84 -4.23
CA TYR A 116 -0.94 7.85 -5.61
C TYR A 116 -1.77 6.87 -6.42
N GLN A 117 -2.73 7.39 -7.20
CA GLN A 117 -3.44 6.59 -8.17
C GLN A 117 -2.54 6.52 -9.38
N LYS A 118 -1.95 5.35 -9.61
CA LYS A 118 -1.28 5.11 -10.90
C LYS A 118 -2.31 5.39 -11.99
N ASN A 119 -1.97 6.26 -12.93
CA ASN A 119 -2.71 6.44 -14.20
C ASN A 119 -2.48 5.20 -15.09
N THR A 120 -2.81 4.02 -14.59
CA THR A 120 -2.90 2.81 -15.39
C THR A 120 -4.25 2.84 -16.08
N LYS A 121 -4.24 2.74 -17.42
CA LYS A 121 -5.46 2.45 -18.18
C LYS A 121 -6.16 1.25 -17.53
N GLU A 122 -7.46 1.34 -17.36
CA GLU A 122 -8.26 0.24 -16.84
C GLU A 122 -8.12 -0.96 -17.78
N TRP A 123 -7.59 -2.07 -17.26
CA TRP A 123 -7.30 -3.25 -18.07
C TRP A 123 -8.54 -4.15 -18.22
N PHE A 124 -9.49 -4.08 -17.28
CA PHE A 124 -10.73 -4.85 -17.28
C PHE A 124 -11.88 -3.91 -17.68
N THR A 125 -12.09 -3.77 -18.98
CA THR A 125 -13.12 -2.90 -19.55
C THR A 125 -14.49 -3.56 -19.52
N HIS A 126 -15.56 -2.78 -19.72
CA HIS A 126 -16.92 -3.30 -19.81
C HIS A 126 -17.09 -4.36 -20.91
N GLU A 127 -16.44 -4.16 -22.06
CA GLU A 127 -16.40 -5.14 -23.16
C GLU A 127 -15.83 -6.49 -22.71
N ILE A 128 -14.80 -6.48 -21.86
CA ILE A 128 -14.21 -7.70 -21.31
C ILE A 128 -15.17 -8.34 -20.30
N ALA A 129 -15.87 -7.54 -19.50
CA ALA A 129 -16.87 -8.04 -18.55
C ALA A 129 -18.00 -8.79 -19.29
N ASP A 130 -18.52 -8.24 -20.39
CA ASP A 130 -19.59 -8.86 -21.18
C ASP A 130 -19.16 -10.20 -21.82
N ILE A 131 -17.88 -10.33 -22.19
CA ILE A 131 -17.31 -11.58 -22.72
C ILE A 131 -17.14 -12.61 -21.59
N VAL A 132 -16.86 -12.15 -20.38
CA VAL A 132 -16.48 -12.97 -19.22
C VAL A 132 -17.68 -13.31 -18.34
N ASP A 133 -18.86 -12.76 -18.50
CA ASP A 133 -20.06 -13.23 -17.78
C ASP A 133 -20.59 -14.56 -18.37
#